data_AF-A0A940BTM6-F1
#
_entry.id   AF-A0A940BTM6-F1
#
_cell.length_a   1.000
_cell.length_b   1.000
_cell.length_c   1.000
_cell.angle_alpha   90.00
_cell.angle_beta   90.00
_cell.angle_gamma   90.00
#
_symmetry.space_group_name_H-M   'P 1'
#
loop_
_entity.id
_entity.type
_entity.pdbx_description
1 polymer ?
#
loop_
_entity_poly.entity_id
_entity_poly.type
_entity_poly.pdbx_seq_one_letter_code
_entity_poly.pdbx_strand_id
1 'polypeptide(L)'
;MYFSKHNEKIVYINHYSGLLEVEGEGVLCKEDAEAWPAMGRKWQSEYDVLSVKEGITGLGEGYLEAFPKIGCLILSRTVESVATSPELDKRMRKNKVLIRGEYNTFAEEFAHEKGLGFLHCDIPLAVDDIEIAHERDFITLRFHEKGSPDIHYNCFTPGSSAGSYGGGEYANPLPRDFYIGCTVEDFADKLNERVREQILSNETLKRFLENASRRQREKNQGTVFPDADQSSVLKKRRK
;
A
#
# COMPACT_ATOMS: atom_id res chain seq x y z
N MET A 1 7.22 13.83 -16.00
CA MET A 1 5.86 13.38 -16.38
C MET A 1 5.90 12.99 -17.85
N TYR A 2 5.28 11.87 -18.20
CA TYR A 2 5.29 11.30 -19.54
C TYR A 2 3.91 10.71 -19.85
N PHE A 3 3.57 10.61 -21.12
CA PHE A 3 2.28 10.10 -21.56
C PHE A 3 2.48 8.77 -22.29
N SER A 4 1.54 7.83 -22.12
CA SER A 4 1.46 6.68 -22.99
C SER A 4 1.24 7.15 -24.43
N LYS A 5 1.93 6.50 -25.39
CA LYS A 5 1.67 6.71 -26.82
C LYS A 5 0.37 6.05 -27.27
N HIS A 6 -0.05 5.03 -26.55
CA HIS A 6 -1.18 4.18 -26.93
C HIS A 6 -2.48 4.66 -26.32
N ASN A 7 -2.44 5.17 -25.08
CA ASN A 7 -3.61 5.68 -24.37
C ASN A 7 -3.31 7.06 -23.78
N GLU A 8 -3.87 8.11 -24.39
CA GLU A 8 -3.67 9.50 -23.97
C GLU A 8 -4.18 9.80 -22.55
N LYS A 9 -5.03 8.92 -22.00
CA LYS A 9 -5.50 9.02 -20.62
C LYS A 9 -4.47 8.50 -19.60
N ILE A 10 -3.38 7.89 -20.04
CA ILE A 10 -2.38 7.28 -19.16
C ILE A 10 -1.14 8.16 -19.06
N VAL A 11 -0.82 8.50 -17.82
CA VAL A 11 0.26 9.38 -17.43
C VAL A 11 1.22 8.66 -16.50
N TYR A 12 2.50 8.83 -16.77
CA TYR A 12 3.61 8.33 -15.99
C TYR A 12 4.30 9.47 -15.26
N ILE A 13 4.36 9.41 -13.95
CA ILE A 13 5.03 10.38 -13.09
C ILE A 13 6.29 9.71 -12.55
N ASN A 14 7.45 10.23 -12.95
CA ASN A 14 8.75 9.76 -12.45
C ASN A 14 9.08 10.50 -11.16
N HIS A 15 9.18 9.74 -10.08
CA HIS A 15 9.79 10.17 -8.85
C HIS A 15 11.24 9.67 -8.87
N TYR A 16 12.21 10.59 -8.88
CA TYR A 16 13.66 10.37 -9.08
C TYR A 16 14.34 9.25 -8.23
N SER A 17 13.60 8.60 -7.33
CA SER A 17 14.03 7.55 -6.41
C SER A 17 13.66 6.12 -6.86
N GLY A 18 13.52 5.86 -8.17
CA GLY A 18 13.15 4.52 -8.67
C GLY A 18 11.66 4.18 -8.56
N LEU A 19 10.84 5.15 -8.16
CA LEU A 19 9.37 5.04 -8.12
C LEU A 19 8.77 5.59 -9.42
N LEU A 20 8.08 4.71 -10.13
CA LEU A 20 7.23 5.08 -11.25
C LEU A 20 5.78 5.06 -10.81
N GLU A 21 5.12 6.21 -10.90
CA GLU A 21 3.69 6.33 -10.64
C GLU A 21 2.92 6.38 -11.97
N VAL A 22 1.79 5.68 -12.03
CA VAL A 22 0.94 5.56 -13.21
C VAL A 22 -0.47 5.98 -12.83
N GLU A 23 -0.96 7.00 -13.52
CA GLU A 23 -2.31 7.56 -13.41
C GLU A 23 -3.07 7.38 -14.72
N GLY A 24 -4.39 7.25 -14.64
CA GLY A 24 -5.25 7.17 -15.82
C GLY A 24 -6.48 6.32 -15.60
N GLU A 25 -7.06 5.85 -16.71
CA GLU A 25 -8.29 5.06 -16.71
C GLU A 25 -8.15 3.78 -17.54
N GLY A 26 -8.73 2.68 -17.04
CA GLY A 26 -8.88 1.42 -17.78
C GLY A 26 -7.74 0.42 -17.55
N VAL A 27 -7.54 -0.47 -18.52
CA VAL A 27 -6.54 -1.56 -18.42
C VAL A 27 -5.27 -1.15 -19.16
N LEU A 28 -4.13 -1.23 -18.47
CA LEU A 28 -2.81 -1.00 -19.04
C LEU A 28 -2.43 -2.15 -19.98
N CYS A 29 -1.97 -1.86 -21.20
CA CYS A 29 -1.46 -2.89 -22.13
C CYS A 29 0.04 -2.77 -22.32
N LYS A 30 0.66 -3.78 -22.95
CA LYS A 30 2.10 -3.78 -23.25
C LYS A 30 2.55 -2.51 -23.97
N GLU A 31 1.75 -2.02 -24.92
CA GLU A 31 2.03 -0.81 -25.70
C GLU A 31 2.06 0.45 -24.83
N ASP A 32 1.34 0.48 -23.70
CA ASP A 32 1.41 1.60 -22.75
C ASP A 32 2.77 1.71 -22.08
N ALA A 33 3.52 0.61 -21.97
CA ALA A 33 4.89 0.61 -21.45
C ALA A 33 5.93 1.07 -22.50
N GLU A 34 5.51 1.37 -23.73
CA GLU A 34 6.36 1.94 -24.77
C GLU A 34 6.40 3.47 -24.66
N ALA A 35 7.50 4.00 -24.12
CA ALA A 35 7.64 5.42 -23.90
C ALA A 35 7.86 6.26 -25.17
N TRP A 36 7.67 7.57 -25.01
CA TRP A 36 8.11 8.58 -25.97
C TRP A 36 9.61 8.50 -26.26
N PRO A 37 10.07 8.83 -27.48
CA PRO A 37 11.48 8.67 -27.91
C PRO A 37 12.51 9.43 -27.06
N ALA A 38 12.05 10.39 -26.26
CA ALA A 38 12.87 11.16 -25.33
C ALA A 38 13.31 10.38 -24.08
N MET A 39 12.68 9.24 -23.78
CA MET A 39 13.16 8.33 -22.76
C MET A 39 14.25 7.43 -23.32
N GLY A 40 15.37 7.30 -22.61
CA GLY A 40 16.43 6.39 -22.99
C GLY A 40 15.92 4.96 -23.20
N ARG A 41 16.63 4.17 -24.02
CA ARG A 41 16.19 2.84 -24.48
C ARG A 41 15.91 1.79 -23.39
N LYS A 42 16.05 2.12 -22.10
CA LYS A 42 15.92 1.20 -20.95
C LYS A 42 15.31 1.85 -19.70
N TRP A 43 14.54 2.93 -19.84
CA TRP A 43 13.97 3.65 -18.69
C TRP A 43 13.19 2.71 -17.75
N GLN A 44 12.48 1.69 -18.25
CA GLN A 44 11.75 0.72 -17.41
C GLN A 44 12.66 -0.06 -16.44
N SER A 45 13.95 -0.16 -16.74
CA SER A 45 14.95 -0.81 -15.88
C SER A 45 15.51 0.11 -14.79
N GLU A 46 15.09 1.37 -14.75
CA GLU A 46 15.48 2.36 -13.73
C GLU A 46 14.54 2.33 -12.52
N TYR A 47 13.36 1.71 -12.68
CA TYR A 47 12.33 1.66 -11.64
C TYR A 47 12.22 0.26 -11.03
N ASP A 48 12.22 0.23 -9.71
CA ASP A 48 12.01 -0.95 -8.88
C ASP A 48 10.68 -0.91 -8.12
N VAL A 49 10.05 0.28 -8.04
CA VAL A 49 8.70 0.46 -7.50
C VAL A 49 7.77 0.97 -8.61
N LEU A 50 6.65 0.26 -8.81
CA LEU A 50 5.58 0.68 -9.71
C LEU A 50 4.32 0.94 -8.89
N SER A 51 3.79 2.16 -8.95
CA SER A 51 2.58 2.59 -8.26
C SER A 51 1.45 2.88 -9.23
N VAL A 52 0.41 2.07 -9.20
CA VAL A 52 -0.78 2.17 -10.05
C VAL A 52 -1.89 2.85 -9.25
N LYS A 53 -2.33 4.04 -9.70
CA LYS A 53 -3.34 4.85 -9.00
C LYS A 53 -4.77 4.43 -9.32
N GLU A 54 -5.71 5.02 -8.58
CA GLU A 54 -7.13 4.82 -8.82
C GLU A 54 -7.52 5.26 -10.23
N GLY A 55 -8.49 4.57 -10.82
CA GLY A 55 -8.93 4.75 -12.21
C GLY A 55 -8.42 3.66 -13.16
N ILE A 56 -7.22 3.15 -12.90
CA ILE A 56 -6.72 1.95 -13.57
C ILE A 56 -7.41 0.71 -13.00
N THR A 57 -7.94 -0.14 -13.87
CA THR A 57 -8.71 -1.33 -13.51
C THR A 57 -7.95 -2.64 -13.72
N GLY A 58 -6.84 -2.62 -14.47
CA GLY A 58 -6.04 -3.83 -14.64
C GLY A 58 -4.70 -3.59 -15.31
N LEU A 59 -3.83 -4.60 -15.19
CA LEU A 59 -2.55 -4.68 -15.88
C LEU A 59 -2.63 -5.86 -16.84
N GLY A 60 -2.78 -5.57 -18.13
CA GLY A 60 -2.93 -6.54 -19.21
C GLY A 60 -1.64 -7.26 -19.58
N GLU A 61 -1.78 -8.22 -20.50
CA GLU A 61 -0.67 -9.10 -20.92
C GLU A 61 0.54 -8.30 -21.41
N GLY A 62 1.73 -8.69 -20.97
CA GLY A 62 2.99 -8.09 -21.43
C GLY A 62 3.35 -6.77 -20.76
N TYR A 63 2.44 -6.14 -19.99
CA TYR A 63 2.72 -4.85 -19.36
C TYR A 63 3.81 -4.96 -18.28
N LEU A 64 3.63 -5.85 -17.30
CA LEU A 64 4.61 -6.05 -16.24
C LEU A 64 5.92 -6.67 -16.76
N GLU A 65 5.87 -7.40 -17.86
CA GLU A 65 7.05 -7.94 -18.55
C GLU A 65 8.04 -6.85 -18.95
N ALA A 66 7.55 -5.64 -19.26
CA ALA A 66 8.38 -4.49 -19.63
C ALA A 66 9.27 -3.97 -18.48
N PHE A 67 8.95 -4.30 -17.23
CA PHE A 67 9.66 -3.82 -16.04
C PHE A 67 10.42 -4.97 -15.35
N PRO A 68 11.67 -5.24 -15.75
CA PRO A 68 12.39 -6.45 -15.31
C PRO A 68 12.87 -6.42 -13.86
N LYS A 69 12.94 -5.23 -13.24
CA LYS A 69 13.52 -5.01 -11.90
C LYS A 69 12.51 -4.71 -10.81
N ILE A 70 11.20 -4.81 -11.08
CA ILE A 70 10.19 -4.56 -10.06
C ILE A 70 10.48 -5.41 -8.82
N GLY A 71 10.61 -4.72 -7.69
CA GLY A 71 10.67 -5.26 -6.34
C GLY A 71 9.43 -4.89 -5.52
N CYS A 72 8.69 -3.84 -5.89
CA CYS A 72 7.43 -3.47 -5.25
C CYS A 72 6.37 -3.03 -6.27
N LEU A 73 5.16 -3.57 -6.12
CA LEU A 73 4.00 -3.19 -6.92
C LEU A 73 2.92 -2.64 -5.99
N ILE A 74 2.62 -1.35 -6.10
CA ILE A 74 1.59 -0.66 -5.33
C ILE A 74 0.34 -0.61 -6.22
N LEU A 75 -0.72 -1.32 -5.81
CA LEU A 75 -1.97 -1.43 -6.55
C LEU A 75 -3.07 -0.69 -5.80
N SER A 76 -3.72 0.23 -6.51
CA SER A 76 -4.92 0.89 -6.01
C SER A 76 -6.10 -0.08 -5.89
N ARG A 77 -7.12 0.35 -5.16
CA ARG A 77 -8.34 -0.43 -4.95
C ARG A 77 -9.19 -0.66 -6.21
N THR A 78 -8.95 0.10 -7.28
CA THR A 78 -9.69 -0.05 -8.54
C THR A 78 -9.11 -1.15 -9.43
N VAL A 79 -7.90 -1.62 -9.14
CA VAL A 79 -7.28 -2.72 -9.89
C VAL A 79 -7.98 -4.02 -9.54
N GLU A 80 -8.52 -4.70 -10.54
CA GLU A 80 -9.27 -5.96 -10.40
C GLU A 80 -8.58 -7.13 -11.10
N SER A 81 -7.53 -6.87 -11.89
CA SER A 81 -6.81 -7.93 -12.61
C SER A 81 -5.36 -7.58 -12.90
N VAL A 82 -4.49 -8.59 -12.85
CA VAL A 82 -3.10 -8.54 -13.31
C VAL A 82 -2.85 -9.79 -14.14
N ALA A 83 -2.68 -9.61 -15.45
CA ALA A 83 -2.29 -10.67 -16.35
C ALA A 83 -0.88 -11.15 -15.99
N THR A 84 -0.72 -12.47 -15.91
CA THR A 84 0.55 -13.09 -15.52
C THR A 84 0.90 -14.24 -16.44
N SER A 85 2.18 -14.34 -16.80
CA SER A 85 2.79 -15.46 -17.49
C SER A 85 3.60 -16.32 -16.51
N PRO A 86 3.86 -17.62 -16.81
CA PRO A 86 4.72 -18.46 -15.97
C PRO A 86 6.12 -17.86 -15.75
N GLU A 87 6.67 -17.19 -16.76
CA GLU A 87 7.95 -16.50 -16.70
C GLU A 87 7.91 -15.29 -15.76
N LEU A 88 6.83 -14.50 -15.82
CA LEU A 88 6.63 -13.37 -14.91
C LEU A 88 6.46 -13.84 -13.47
N ASP A 89 5.63 -14.86 -13.23
CA ASP A 89 5.42 -15.44 -11.89
C ASP A 89 6.75 -15.91 -11.27
N LYS A 90 7.57 -16.63 -12.06
CA LYS A 90 8.90 -17.06 -11.63
C LYS A 90 9.80 -15.88 -11.30
N ARG A 91 9.73 -14.80 -12.10
CA ARG A 91 10.53 -13.58 -11.89
C ARG A 91 10.09 -12.83 -10.63
N MET A 92 8.78 -12.65 -10.42
CA MET A 92 8.25 -11.97 -9.24
C MET A 92 8.66 -12.67 -7.96
N ARG A 93 8.57 -14.01 -7.92
CA ARG A 93 9.03 -14.81 -6.78
C ARG A 93 10.53 -14.71 -6.56
N LYS A 94 11.33 -14.77 -7.64
CA LYS A 94 12.80 -14.61 -7.55
C LYS A 94 13.19 -13.25 -7.00
N ASN A 95 12.52 -12.19 -7.46
CA ASN A 95 12.76 -10.82 -7.01
C ASN A 95 12.16 -10.53 -5.62
N LYS A 96 11.38 -11.47 -5.05
CA LYS A 96 10.62 -11.28 -3.82
C LYS A 96 9.73 -10.03 -3.88
N VAL A 97 9.00 -9.89 -4.98
CA VAL A 97 8.13 -8.72 -5.20
C VAL A 97 7.17 -8.58 -4.02
N LEU A 98 7.17 -7.39 -3.42
CA LEU A 98 6.21 -6.96 -2.42
C LEU A 98 5.00 -6.34 -3.11
N ILE A 99 3.81 -6.84 -2.81
CA ILE A 99 2.56 -6.20 -3.23
C ILE A 99 2.13 -5.25 -2.12
N ARG A 100 1.85 -4.00 -2.47
CA ARG A 100 1.21 -3.03 -1.59
C ARG A 100 -0.20 -2.74 -2.07
N GLY A 101 -1.16 -2.71 -1.16
CA GLY A 101 -2.56 -2.40 -1.48
C GLY A 101 -3.38 -2.15 -0.22
N GLU A 102 -4.64 -1.79 -0.39
CA GLU A 102 -5.60 -1.75 0.72
C GLU A 102 -5.98 -3.18 1.15
N TYR A 103 -6.29 -3.37 2.44
CA TYR A 103 -6.83 -4.66 2.91
C TYR A 103 -8.15 -5.00 2.24
N ASN A 104 -8.37 -6.30 2.03
CA ASN A 104 -9.60 -6.83 1.43
C ASN A 104 -9.86 -6.26 0.02
N THR A 105 -8.80 -6.15 -0.76
CA THR A 105 -8.84 -5.79 -2.18
C THR A 105 -8.15 -6.87 -3.01
N PHE A 106 -8.34 -6.82 -4.33
CA PHE A 106 -7.66 -7.69 -5.29
C PHE A 106 -6.14 -7.76 -5.07
N ALA A 107 -5.49 -6.66 -4.66
CA ALA A 107 -4.06 -6.63 -4.40
C ALA A 107 -3.64 -7.65 -3.32
N GLU A 108 -4.43 -7.79 -2.27
CA GLU A 108 -4.18 -8.76 -1.21
C GLU A 108 -4.41 -10.19 -1.68
N GLU A 109 -5.50 -10.43 -2.40
CA GLU A 109 -5.84 -11.74 -2.97
C GLU A 109 -4.75 -12.20 -3.94
N PHE A 110 -4.38 -11.34 -4.87
CA PHE A 110 -3.31 -11.58 -5.84
C PHE A 110 -1.98 -11.92 -5.17
N ALA A 111 -1.60 -11.18 -4.13
CA ALA A 111 -0.38 -11.46 -3.38
C ALA A 111 -0.42 -12.86 -2.75
N HIS A 112 -1.54 -13.21 -2.12
CA HIS A 112 -1.74 -14.53 -1.51
C HIS A 112 -1.72 -15.67 -2.54
N GLU A 113 -2.48 -15.53 -3.64
CA GLU A 113 -2.55 -16.52 -4.73
C GLU A 113 -1.18 -16.78 -5.37
N LYS A 114 -0.37 -15.74 -5.54
CA LYS A 114 0.96 -15.85 -6.14
C LYS A 114 2.06 -16.24 -5.16
N GLY A 115 1.77 -16.26 -3.86
CA GLY A 115 2.73 -16.54 -2.79
C GLY A 115 3.76 -15.41 -2.63
N LEU A 116 3.32 -14.17 -2.78
CA LEU A 116 4.13 -12.95 -2.65
C LEU A 116 3.90 -12.29 -1.29
N GLY A 117 4.82 -11.42 -0.89
CA GLY A 117 4.63 -10.59 0.31
C GLY A 117 3.52 -9.57 0.08
N PHE A 118 2.75 -9.27 1.13
CA PHE A 118 1.73 -8.23 1.10
C PHE A 118 1.94 -7.23 2.25
N LEU A 119 1.81 -5.94 1.97
CA LEU A 119 1.88 -4.86 2.95
C LEU A 119 0.80 -3.82 2.66
N HIS A 120 0.20 -3.23 3.69
CA HIS A 120 -0.79 -2.17 3.45
C HIS A 120 -0.13 -0.92 2.84
N CYS A 121 -0.87 -0.20 2.00
CA CYS A 121 -0.45 1.12 1.53
C CYS A 121 -0.43 2.13 2.67
N ASP A 122 0.45 3.12 2.58
CA ASP A 122 0.43 4.23 3.53
C ASP A 122 -0.88 5.01 3.39
N ILE A 123 -1.42 5.51 4.49
CA ILE A 123 -2.69 6.24 4.53
C ILE A 123 -2.38 7.70 4.84
N PRO A 124 -2.53 8.62 3.88
CA PRO A 124 -2.51 10.04 4.17
C PRO A 124 -3.62 10.36 5.17
N LEU A 125 -3.27 10.96 6.31
CA LEU A 125 -4.20 11.21 7.40
C LEU A 125 -4.76 12.63 7.34
N ALA A 126 -3.87 13.61 7.31
CA ALA A 126 -4.21 15.02 7.36
C ALA A 126 -3.05 15.91 6.91
N VAL A 127 -3.37 17.18 6.65
CA VAL A 127 -2.40 18.26 6.51
C VAL A 127 -2.65 19.28 7.62
N ASP A 128 -1.63 19.57 8.44
CA ASP A 128 -1.70 20.58 9.50
C ASP A 128 -0.98 21.85 9.02
N ASP A 129 -1.75 22.91 8.78
CA ASP A 129 -1.23 24.21 8.37
C ASP A 129 -0.97 25.08 9.60
N ILE A 130 0.30 25.28 9.93
CA ILE A 130 0.75 26.10 11.07
C ILE A 130 1.11 27.49 10.54
N GLU A 131 0.09 28.33 10.37
CA GLU A 131 0.23 29.67 9.79
C GLU A 131 1.31 30.51 10.48
N ILE A 132 1.40 30.44 11.82
CA ILE A 132 2.34 31.21 12.63
C ILE A 132 3.81 30.85 12.32
N ALA A 133 4.07 29.60 11.97
CA ALA A 133 5.41 29.10 11.65
C ALA A 133 5.67 29.07 10.13
N HIS A 134 4.68 29.42 9.31
CA HIS A 134 4.67 29.17 7.86
C HIS A 134 5.07 27.72 7.54
N GLU A 135 4.57 26.78 8.34
CA GLU A 135 4.90 25.37 8.26
C GLU A 135 3.66 24.57 7.87
N ARG A 136 3.87 23.55 7.06
CA ARG A 136 2.84 22.62 6.60
C ARG A 136 3.31 21.20 6.88
N ASP A 137 2.58 20.51 7.74
CA ASP A 137 2.88 19.12 8.09
C ASP A 137 1.98 18.17 7.33
N PHE A 138 2.58 17.27 6.54
CA PHE A 138 1.88 16.15 5.95
C PHE A 138 1.95 14.95 6.90
N ILE A 139 0.81 14.54 7.41
CA ILE A 139 0.69 13.46 8.41
C ILE A 139 0.22 12.19 7.70
N THR A 140 0.98 11.10 7.83
CA THR A 140 0.70 9.82 7.17
C THR A 140 0.82 8.66 8.16
N LEU A 141 -0.16 7.74 8.16
CA LEU A 141 0.00 6.43 8.79
C LEU A 141 0.80 5.55 7.83
N ARG A 142 2.06 5.30 8.16
CA ARG A 142 2.98 4.57 7.30
C ARG A 142 3.21 3.15 7.81
N PHE A 143 3.34 2.22 6.88
CA PHE A 143 3.58 0.81 7.16
C PHE A 143 4.98 0.41 6.70
N HIS A 144 5.80 -0.06 7.63
CA HIS A 144 7.14 -0.58 7.34
C HIS A 144 7.07 -2.02 6.83
N GLU A 145 8.07 -2.47 6.08
CA GLU A 145 8.16 -3.86 5.57
C GLU A 145 8.06 -4.93 6.69
N LYS A 146 8.47 -4.58 7.91
CA LYS A 146 8.36 -5.44 9.09
C LYS A 146 6.94 -5.49 9.68
N GLY A 147 5.98 -4.82 9.05
CA GLY A 147 4.58 -4.73 9.46
C GLY A 147 4.31 -3.80 10.65
N SER A 148 5.31 -3.08 11.15
CA SER A 148 5.10 -2.08 12.20
C SER A 148 4.59 -0.77 11.58
N PRO A 149 3.54 -0.15 12.13
CA PRO A 149 3.11 1.17 11.72
C PRO A 149 3.81 2.30 12.49
N ASP A 150 3.89 3.48 11.89
CA ASP A 150 4.18 4.75 12.58
C ASP A 150 3.32 5.89 12.03
N ILE A 151 3.20 6.97 12.81
CA ILE A 151 2.70 8.25 12.29
C ILE A 151 3.90 9.04 11.82
N HIS A 152 3.99 9.24 10.52
CA HIS A 152 5.05 9.99 9.87
C HIS A 152 4.60 11.41 9.60
N TYR A 153 5.45 12.37 9.96
CA TYR A 153 5.27 13.79 9.74
C TYR A 153 6.35 14.27 8.78
N ASN A 154 5.94 14.88 7.68
CA ASN A 154 6.82 15.58 6.77
C ASN A 154 6.51 17.08 6.85
N CYS A 155 7.42 17.82 7.47
CA CYS A 155 7.30 19.23 7.78
C CYS A 155 7.91 20.07 6.65
N PHE A 156 7.07 20.85 5.98
CA PHE A 156 7.46 21.69 4.87
C PHE A 156 7.32 23.18 5.22
N THR A 157 8.42 23.92 5.17
CA THR A 157 8.44 25.39 5.37
C THR A 157 8.84 26.07 4.06
N PRO A 158 7.91 26.65 3.28
CA PRO A 158 8.26 27.38 2.07
C PRO A 158 8.95 28.73 2.35
N GLY A 159 9.87 29.13 1.46
CA GLY A 159 10.43 30.50 1.41
C GLY A 159 11.81 30.69 2.06
N SER A 160 12.25 31.95 2.17
CA SER A 160 13.57 32.34 2.74
C SER A 160 13.78 31.86 4.19
N SER A 161 12.69 31.50 4.88
CA SER A 161 12.66 30.93 6.22
C SER A 161 13.17 29.48 6.29
N ALA A 162 13.24 28.76 5.15
CA ALA A 162 13.82 27.43 5.07
C ALA A 162 15.30 27.39 5.53
N GLY A 163 16.00 28.52 5.40
CA GLY A 163 17.39 28.67 5.87
C GLY A 163 17.56 28.69 7.39
N SER A 164 16.47 28.85 8.16
CA SER A 164 16.51 28.98 9.63
C SER A 164 15.67 27.92 10.37
N TYR A 165 14.58 27.43 9.76
CA TYR A 165 13.67 26.48 10.41
C TYR A 165 13.87 25.03 10.00
N GLY A 166 14.55 24.78 8.86
CA GLY A 166 14.88 23.43 8.40
C GLY A 166 13.66 22.52 8.32
N GLY A 167 13.00 22.45 7.16
CA GLY A 167 12.03 21.40 6.91
C GLY A 167 12.61 20.03 7.29
N GLY A 168 11.77 19.11 7.77
CA GLY A 168 12.24 17.93 8.46
C GLY A 168 11.23 16.81 8.46
N GLU A 169 11.72 15.62 8.80
CA GLU A 169 10.92 14.41 8.89
C GLU A 169 11.07 13.81 10.27
N TYR A 170 9.95 13.48 10.91
CA TYR A 170 9.94 12.68 12.13
C TYR A 170 8.85 11.63 12.09
N ALA A 171 8.96 10.65 12.98
CA ALA A 171 8.02 9.54 13.05
C ALA A 171 7.76 9.13 14.49
N ASN A 172 6.49 8.94 14.82
CA ASN A 172 6.04 8.44 16.11
C ASN A 172 5.66 6.97 15.96
N PRO A 173 6.46 6.03 16.49
CA PRO A 173 6.20 4.60 16.34
C PRO A 173 4.89 4.22 17.05
N LEU A 174 4.11 3.37 16.40
CA LEU A 174 2.89 2.82 16.97
C LEU A 174 3.11 1.35 17.36
N PRO A 175 2.45 0.86 18.42
CA PRO A 175 2.35 -0.57 18.67
C PRO A 175 1.83 -1.31 17.43
N ARG A 176 2.37 -2.51 17.17
CA ARG A 176 2.02 -3.32 15.99
C ARG A 176 0.52 -3.60 15.86
N ASP A 177 -0.16 -3.66 16.98
CA ASP A 177 -1.58 -3.98 17.16
C ASP A 177 -2.43 -2.76 17.50
N PHE A 178 -1.88 -1.54 17.44
CA PHE A 178 -2.58 -0.31 17.85
C PHE A 178 -3.93 -0.11 17.15
N TYR A 179 -4.03 -0.48 15.88
CA TYR A 179 -5.25 -0.32 15.09
C TYR A 179 -6.30 -1.40 15.33
N ILE A 180 -6.01 -2.44 16.14
CA ILE A 180 -6.94 -3.53 16.40
C ILE A 180 -8.04 -3.06 17.36
N GLY A 181 -9.29 -3.03 16.88
CA GLY A 181 -10.44 -2.59 17.68
C GLY A 181 -10.49 -1.07 17.92
N CYS A 182 -9.60 -0.31 17.29
CA CYS A 182 -9.56 1.14 17.33
C CYS A 182 -10.63 1.71 16.38
N THR A 183 -11.51 2.56 16.89
CA THR A 183 -12.44 3.33 16.04
C THR A 183 -11.72 4.53 15.41
N VAL A 184 -12.34 5.17 14.43
CA VAL A 184 -11.76 6.40 13.84
C VAL A 184 -11.72 7.54 14.85
N GLU A 185 -12.69 7.58 15.77
CA GLU A 185 -12.74 8.50 16.90
C GLU A 185 -11.59 8.25 17.88
N ASP A 186 -11.37 6.99 18.29
CA ASP A 186 -10.25 6.61 19.15
C ASP A 186 -8.88 6.94 18.51
N PHE A 187 -8.79 6.83 17.19
CA PHE A 187 -7.60 7.20 16.44
C PHE A 187 -7.40 8.71 16.40
N ALA A 188 -8.47 9.46 16.12
CA ALA A 188 -8.44 10.92 16.02
C ALA A 188 -8.07 11.58 17.35
N ASP A 189 -8.56 11.04 18.47
CA ASP A 189 -8.29 11.56 19.82
C ASP A 189 -6.81 11.41 20.25
N LYS A 190 -6.00 10.65 19.49
CA LYS A 190 -4.54 10.53 19.70
C LYS A 190 -3.71 11.54 18.90
N LEU A 191 -4.34 12.29 18.02
CA LEU A 191 -3.71 13.30 17.17
C LEU A 191 -4.16 14.71 17.60
N ASN A 192 -3.53 15.73 17.00
CA ASN A 192 -3.84 17.11 17.32
C ASN A 192 -5.30 17.45 16.94
N GLU A 193 -6.00 18.18 17.82
CA GLU A 193 -7.37 18.63 17.60
C GLU A 193 -7.55 19.36 16.26
N ARG A 194 -6.53 20.11 15.80
CA ARG A 194 -6.55 20.84 14.53
C ARG A 194 -6.81 19.95 13.31
N VAL A 195 -6.38 18.70 13.35
CA VAL A 195 -6.53 17.75 12.25
C VAL A 195 -7.68 16.76 12.48
N ARG A 196 -8.41 16.88 13.59
CA ARG A 196 -9.43 15.92 14.01
C ARG A 196 -10.53 15.72 12.96
N GLU A 197 -11.06 16.79 12.39
CA GLU A 197 -12.11 16.70 11.37
C GLU A 197 -11.62 16.02 10.08
N GLN A 198 -10.37 16.25 9.68
CA GLN A 198 -9.76 15.58 8.52
C GLN A 198 -9.64 14.07 8.78
N ILE A 199 -9.21 13.68 9.98
CA ILE A 199 -9.09 12.27 10.37
C ILE A 199 -10.48 11.61 10.41
N LEU A 200 -11.47 12.25 11.03
CA LEU A 200 -12.83 11.71 11.13
C LEU A 200 -13.55 11.60 9.78
N SER A 201 -13.18 12.41 8.79
CA SER A 201 -13.71 12.32 7.42
C SER A 201 -12.88 11.42 6.50
N ASN A 202 -11.80 10.83 6.99
CA ASN A 202 -10.91 10.00 6.20
C ASN A 202 -11.48 8.60 5.95
N GLU A 203 -12.15 8.43 4.82
CA GLU A 203 -12.79 7.17 4.43
C GLU A 203 -11.79 6.02 4.24
N THR A 204 -10.56 6.31 3.85
CA THR A 204 -9.52 5.27 3.71
C THR A 204 -9.08 4.74 5.06
N LEU A 205 -8.90 5.62 6.05
CA LEU A 205 -8.61 5.23 7.43
C LEU A 205 -9.76 4.40 8.03
N LYS A 206 -11.02 4.83 7.86
CA LYS A 206 -12.19 4.10 8.37
C LYS A 206 -12.22 2.67 7.84
N ARG A 207 -12.11 2.50 6.52
CA ARG A 207 -12.06 1.17 5.88
C ARG A 207 -10.90 0.33 6.40
N PHE A 208 -9.72 0.93 6.56
CA PHE A 208 -8.56 0.24 7.12
C PHE A 208 -8.84 -0.30 8.53
N LEU A 209 -9.35 0.53 9.44
CA LEU A 209 -9.63 0.16 10.83
C LEU A 209 -10.70 -0.94 10.93
N GLU A 210 -11.75 -0.84 10.12
CA GLU A 210 -12.80 -1.86 10.01
C GLU A 210 -12.24 -3.20 9.52
N ASN A 211 -11.49 -3.19 8.41
CA ASN A 211 -10.90 -4.39 7.83
C ASN A 211 -9.86 -5.02 8.76
N ALA A 212 -9.02 -4.21 9.41
CA ALA A 212 -8.02 -4.70 10.35
C ALA A 212 -8.67 -5.38 11.56
N SER A 213 -9.74 -4.78 12.09
CA SER A 213 -10.52 -5.35 13.19
C SER A 213 -11.22 -6.65 12.78
N ARG A 214 -11.79 -6.71 11.58
CA ARG A 214 -12.43 -7.93 11.05
C ARG A 214 -11.43 -9.08 10.92
N ARG A 215 -10.26 -8.82 10.33
CA ARG A 215 -9.19 -9.82 10.17
C ARG A 215 -8.73 -10.40 11.50
N GLN A 216 -8.64 -9.58 12.55
CA GLN A 216 -8.27 -10.09 13.86
C GLN A 216 -9.35 -11.01 14.45
N ARG A 217 -10.64 -10.67 14.27
CA ARG A 217 -11.75 -11.52 14.72
C ARG A 217 -11.75 -12.86 14.00
N GLU A 218 -11.54 -12.86 12.68
CA GLU A 218 -11.46 -14.10 11.87
C GLU A 218 -10.29 -14.99 12.31
N LYS A 219 -9.12 -14.39 12.58
CA LYS A 219 -7.97 -15.13 13.15
C LYS A 219 -8.29 -15.76 14.51
N ASN A 220 -8.98 -15.03 15.38
CA ASN A 220 -9.36 -15.52 16.71
C ASN A 220 -10.47 -16.59 16.67
N GLN A 221 -11.36 -16.54 15.66
CA GLN A 221 -12.41 -17.55 15.46
C GLN A 221 -11.88 -18.83 14.80
N GLY A 222 -10.83 -18.73 13.97
CA GLY A 222 -10.13 -19.88 13.40
C GLY A 222 -9.33 -20.72 14.40
N THR A 223 -9.26 -20.31 15.68
CA THR A 223 -8.59 -21.04 16.78
C THR A 223 -9.51 -21.88 17.67
N VAL A 224 -10.81 -22.02 17.36
CA VAL A 224 -11.70 -22.94 18.07
C VAL A 224 -11.79 -24.27 17.32
N PHE A 225 -10.82 -25.16 17.56
CA PHE A 225 -11.05 -26.58 17.31
C PHE A 225 -12.08 -27.08 18.36
N PRO A 226 -13.16 -27.76 17.96
CA PRO A 226 -13.91 -28.53 18.94
C PRO A 226 -13.01 -29.68 19.39
N ASP A 227 -12.74 -29.73 20.69
CA ASP A 227 -12.10 -30.87 21.35
C ASP A 227 -12.84 -32.15 20.93
N ALA A 228 -12.19 -32.92 20.06
CA ALA A 228 -12.52 -34.31 19.90
C ALA A 228 -12.09 -35.02 21.19
N ASP A 229 -13.10 -35.63 21.80
CA ASP A 229 -13.01 -36.82 22.63
C ASP A 229 -12.85 -36.64 24.14
N GLN A 230 -13.98 -36.36 24.79
CA GLN A 230 -14.29 -36.96 26.08
C GLN A 230 -15.55 -37.82 25.96
N SER A 231 -15.38 -39.07 25.54
CA SER A 231 -16.21 -40.16 26.08
C SER A 231 -15.34 -41.39 26.38
N SER A 232 -14.73 -41.36 27.56
CA SER A 232 -14.40 -42.58 28.28
C SER A 232 -15.66 -43.46 28.43
N VAL A 233 -15.56 -44.76 28.18
CA VAL A 233 -16.09 -45.85 29.06
C VAL A 233 -15.82 -47.23 28.43
N LEU A 234 -14.82 -47.89 29.01
CA LEU A 234 -14.78 -49.32 29.39
C LEU A 234 -15.05 -50.45 28.36
N LYS A 235 -13.99 -51.24 28.13
CA LYS A 235 -13.83 -52.72 28.31
C LYS A 235 -12.86 -53.23 27.24
N LYS A 236 -11.84 -54.07 27.46
CA LYS A 236 -11.38 -54.84 28.61
C LYS A 236 -9.91 -55.20 28.37
N ARG A 237 -9.17 -55.08 29.46
CA ARG A 237 -7.89 -55.73 29.80
C ARG A 237 -7.67 -57.17 29.27
N ARG A 238 -6.41 -57.38 28.88
CA ARG A 238 -5.46 -58.44 29.29
C ARG A 238 -5.38 -59.77 28.49
N LYS A 239 -4.12 -59.99 28.08
CA LYS A 239 -3.37 -61.22 27.75
C LYS A 239 -3.64 -61.83 26.39
#